data_AF-A0A972XR36-F1
#
_entry.id   AF-A0A972XR36-F1
#
_cell.length_a   1.000
_cell.length_b   1.000
_cell.length_c   1.000
_cell.angle_alpha   90.00
_cell.angle_beta   90.00
_cell.angle_gamma   90.00
#
_symmetry.space_group_name_H-M   'P 1'
#
loop_
_entity.id
_entity.type
_entity.pdbx_description
1 polymer ?
#
loop_
_entity_poly.entity_id
_entity_poly.type
_entity_poly.pdbx_seq_one_letter_code
_entity_poly.pdbx_strand_id
1 'polypeptide(L)'
;MPRQCLPWLIFWGLLCAGATLLLQPTLATAAPAVSASPKAAVCVGCFDEGIQSWREVDVKAELKRNKFRLHRSDDVSALEVTSNASMSLFARPLDVNLRATPVLCWRWRIDAP
;
A
#
# COMPACT_ATOMS: atom_id res chain seq x y z
N MET A 1 12.95 4.66 0.44
CA MET A 1 12.44 4.12 -0.84
C MET A 1 11.02 4.64 -1.06
N PRO A 2 10.74 5.34 -2.18
CA PRO A 2 9.55 6.19 -2.30
C PRO A 2 8.29 5.37 -2.57
N ARG A 3 7.20 5.81 -1.92
CA ARG A 3 5.82 5.34 -2.07
C ARG A 3 5.37 5.53 -3.53
N GLN A 4 5.22 4.46 -4.31
CA GLN A 4 4.64 4.58 -5.66
C GLN A 4 3.65 3.45 -5.94
N CYS A 5 2.37 3.76 -5.74
CA CYS A 5 1.31 3.25 -6.61
C CYS A 5 1.26 4.21 -7.82
N LEU A 6 2.19 4.09 -8.77
CA LEU A 6 2.12 4.83 -10.04
C LEU A 6 1.62 3.89 -11.14
N PRO A 7 0.60 4.27 -11.94
CA PRO A 7 0.14 3.46 -13.07
C PRO A 7 1.21 3.33 -14.15
N TRP A 8 1.40 2.12 -14.65
CA TRP A 8 2.46 1.67 -15.58
C TRP A 8 2.47 2.32 -16.98
N LEU A 9 1.62 3.31 -17.26
CA LEU A 9 1.30 3.75 -18.63
C LEU A 9 2.23 4.82 -19.24
N ILE A 10 3.29 5.27 -18.56
CA ILE A 10 4.10 6.42 -19.05
C ILE A 10 5.37 6.00 -19.82
N PHE A 11 5.69 4.70 -19.95
CA PHE A 11 6.98 4.28 -20.53
C PHE A 11 7.00 3.89 -22.02
N TRP A 12 5.88 3.99 -22.75
CA TRP A 12 5.78 3.55 -24.16
C TRP A 12 5.55 4.71 -25.14
N GLY A 13 6.45 5.68 -25.15
CA GLY A 13 6.28 6.88 -25.98
C GLY A 13 7.55 7.61 -26.37
N LEU A 14 8.61 6.89 -26.77
CA LEU A 14 9.76 7.52 -27.42
C LEU A 14 10.39 6.59 -28.46
N LEU A 15 9.66 6.38 -29.56
CA LEU A 15 10.19 5.84 -30.80
C LEU A 15 9.34 6.36 -31.98
N CYS A 16 9.50 7.63 -32.33
CA CYS A 16 9.12 8.13 -33.66
C CYS A 16 10.20 9.04 -34.21
N ALA A 17 10.58 8.70 -35.44
CA ALA A 17 11.69 9.20 -36.22
C ALA A 17 11.61 10.69 -36.53
N GLY A 18 12.80 11.27 -36.74
CA GLY A 18 12.98 12.67 -37.09
C GLY A 18 12.35 13.03 -38.43
N ALA A 19 11.47 14.03 -38.39
CA ALA A 19 11.13 14.89 -39.51
C ALA A 19 11.11 16.33 -39.00
N THR A 20 12.06 17.13 -39.48
CA THR A 20 12.23 18.54 -39.16
C THR A 20 11.07 19.35 -39.71
N LEU A 21 10.20 19.92 -38.85
CA LEU A 21 9.24 20.95 -39.27
C LEU A 21 8.88 21.90 -38.11
N LEU A 22 9.22 23.18 -38.32
CA LEU A 22 8.66 24.43 -37.80
C LEU A 22 8.40 24.57 -36.28
N LEU A 23 9.23 25.41 -35.66
CA LEU A 23 9.10 25.90 -34.29
C LEU A 23 7.85 26.81 -34.17
N GLN A 24 6.79 26.33 -33.52
CA GLN A 24 5.72 27.18 -33.01
C GLN A 24 5.84 27.32 -31.49
N PRO A 25 5.77 28.55 -30.92
CA PRO A 25 5.64 28.72 -29.48
C PRO A 25 4.21 28.34 -29.08
N THR A 26 4.02 27.12 -28.61
CA THR A 26 2.78 26.73 -27.93
C THR A 26 2.75 27.42 -26.57
N LEU A 27 1.89 28.42 -26.43
CA LEU A 27 1.48 28.94 -25.13
C LEU A 27 0.81 27.78 -24.37
N ALA A 28 1.55 27.18 -23.45
CA ALA A 28 1.02 26.22 -22.52
C ALA A 28 0.08 26.95 -21.56
N THR A 29 -1.22 26.90 -21.82
CA THR A 29 -2.24 27.21 -20.82
C THR A 29 -2.02 26.26 -19.64
N ALA A 30 -1.47 26.79 -18.54
CA ALA A 30 -1.37 26.07 -17.29
C ALA A 30 -2.79 25.79 -16.78
N ALA A 31 -3.23 24.55 -16.91
CA ALA A 31 -4.45 24.08 -16.28
C ALA A 31 -4.32 24.32 -14.76
N PRO A 32 -5.35 24.85 -14.08
CA PRO A 32 -5.30 24.99 -12.63
C PRO A 32 -5.15 23.60 -12.02
N ALA A 33 -4.03 23.37 -11.32
CA ALA A 33 -3.86 22.19 -10.51
C ALA A 33 -4.87 22.27 -9.37
N VAL A 34 -6.00 21.57 -9.52
CA VAL A 34 -6.96 21.37 -8.44
C VAL A 34 -6.22 20.60 -7.35
N SER A 35 -5.82 21.34 -6.32
CA SER A 35 -5.21 20.78 -5.12
C SER A 35 -6.33 20.11 -4.32
N ALA A 36 -6.63 18.86 -4.68
CA ALA A 36 -7.45 18.03 -3.82
C ALA A 36 -6.69 17.83 -2.50
N SER A 37 -7.21 18.40 -1.41
CA SER A 37 -6.68 18.11 -0.08
C SER A 37 -6.80 16.61 0.14
N PRO A 38 -5.69 15.89 0.39
CA PRO A 38 -5.77 14.46 0.58
C PRO A 38 -6.62 14.21 1.83
N LYS A 39 -7.76 13.54 1.64
CA LYS A 39 -8.51 12.98 2.77
C LYS A 39 -7.55 12.08 3.53
N ALA A 40 -7.41 12.31 4.84
CA ALA A 40 -6.45 11.57 5.66
C ALA A 40 -6.66 10.06 5.48
N ALA A 41 -5.65 9.37 4.94
CA ALA A 41 -5.70 7.94 4.74
C ALA A 41 -5.77 7.24 6.10
N VAL A 42 -6.71 6.30 6.25
CA VAL A 42 -6.80 5.49 7.47
C VAL A 42 -5.64 4.52 7.49
N CYS A 43 -4.77 4.60 8.51
CA CYS A 43 -3.67 3.68 8.61
C CYS A 43 -4.13 2.33 9.16
N VAL A 44 -4.24 1.33 8.29
CA VAL A 44 -4.70 -0.01 8.68
C VAL A 44 -3.61 -0.75 9.47
N GLY A 45 -2.35 -0.72 9.03
CA GLY A 45 -1.22 -1.47 9.59
C GLY A 45 -0.08 -0.61 10.13
N CYS A 46 -0.38 0.53 10.75
CA CYS A 46 0.61 1.27 11.56
C CYS A 46 0.70 0.59 12.93
N PHE A 47 1.85 0.04 13.25
CA PHE A 47 2.08 -0.74 14.47
C PHE A 47 2.94 0.00 15.51
N ASP A 48 3.20 1.29 15.31
CA ASP A 48 4.09 2.09 16.17
C ASP A 48 3.59 2.22 17.62
N GLU A 49 2.27 2.19 17.82
CA GLU A 49 1.62 2.21 19.15
C GLU A 49 1.35 0.79 19.70
N GLY A 50 1.71 -0.24 18.94
CA GLY A 50 1.50 -1.64 19.28
C GLY A 50 0.22 -2.26 18.70
N ILE A 51 -0.26 -3.33 19.34
CA ILE A 51 -1.28 -4.25 18.79
C ILE A 51 -2.49 -4.47 19.73
N GLN A 52 -2.77 -3.57 20.67
CA GLN A 52 -3.76 -3.82 21.73
C GLN A 52 -5.20 -3.95 21.19
N SER A 53 -5.55 -3.26 20.11
CA SER A 53 -6.87 -3.37 19.44
C SER A 53 -6.99 -4.60 18.53
N TRP A 54 -5.90 -5.31 18.31
CA TRP A 54 -5.85 -6.44 17.39
C TRP A 54 -6.11 -7.73 18.14
N ARG A 55 -6.75 -8.67 17.46
CA ARG A 55 -6.91 -10.02 17.97
C ARG A 55 -6.65 -11.05 16.89
N GLU A 56 -6.18 -12.20 17.35
CA GLU A 56 -6.11 -13.38 16.52
C GLU A 56 -7.52 -13.97 16.33
N VAL A 57 -7.84 -14.35 15.10
CA VAL A 57 -9.12 -14.91 14.68
C VAL A 57 -8.84 -16.23 13.97
N ASP A 58 -9.48 -17.29 14.45
CA ASP A 58 -9.38 -18.60 13.81
C ASP A 58 -10.11 -18.59 12.47
N VAL A 59 -9.44 -19.05 11.42
CA VAL A 59 -10.08 -19.27 10.11
C VAL A 59 -10.80 -20.62 10.08
N LYS A 60 -10.20 -21.63 10.73
CA LYS A 60 -10.79 -22.95 10.94
C LYS A 60 -10.32 -23.49 12.29
N ALA A 61 -11.26 -23.91 13.14
CA ALA A 61 -10.99 -24.29 14.53
C ALA A 61 -10.00 -25.45 14.71
N GLU A 62 -9.88 -26.33 13.70
CA GLU A 62 -9.00 -27.51 13.74
C GLU A 62 -7.54 -27.21 13.41
N LEU A 63 -7.25 -26.04 12.81
CA LEU A 63 -5.90 -25.70 12.38
C LEU A 63 -5.14 -25.04 13.52
N LYS A 64 -3.82 -25.32 13.58
CA LYS A 64 -2.93 -24.60 14.50
C LYS A 64 -2.98 -23.11 14.16
N ARG A 65 -2.88 -22.28 15.20
CA ARG A 65 -2.74 -20.82 15.09
C ARG A 65 -1.36 -20.40 14.60
N ASN A 66 -1.30 -19.31 13.86
CA ASN A 66 -0.04 -18.65 13.51
C ASN A 66 0.59 -18.01 14.75
N LYS A 67 1.87 -17.64 14.65
CA LYS A 67 2.53 -16.83 15.68
C LYS A 67 2.70 -15.41 15.16
N PHE A 68 2.26 -14.44 15.95
CA PHE A 68 2.34 -13.02 15.63
C PHE A 68 3.32 -12.33 16.58
N ARG A 69 4.21 -11.49 16.04
CA ARG A 69 5.04 -10.61 16.86
C ARG A 69 5.23 -9.26 16.20
N LEU A 70 5.38 -8.23 17.02
CA LEU A 70 5.90 -6.96 16.55
C LEU A 70 7.36 -7.13 16.13
N HIS A 71 7.70 -6.54 14.99
CA HIS A 71 9.04 -6.60 14.44
C HIS A 71 9.40 -5.23 13.83
N ARG A 72 10.66 -4.84 13.96
CA ARG A 72 11.20 -3.68 13.27
C ARG A 72 11.88 -4.15 11.99
N SER A 73 11.31 -3.82 10.84
CA SER A 73 11.89 -4.15 9.53
C SER A 73 12.39 -2.86 8.89
N ASP A 74 13.71 -2.72 8.81
CA ASP A 74 14.39 -1.43 8.58
C ASP A 74 13.86 -0.38 9.59
N ASP A 75 13.28 0.71 9.10
CA ASP A 75 12.69 1.79 9.90
C ASP A 75 11.16 1.71 10.01
N VAL A 76 10.55 0.56 9.71
CA VAL A 76 9.10 0.41 9.78
C VAL A 76 8.69 -0.64 10.82
N SER A 77 7.79 -0.23 11.71
CA SER A 77 7.14 -1.11 12.67
C SER A 77 6.18 -2.01 11.90
N ALA A 78 6.49 -3.30 11.88
CA ALA A 78 5.79 -4.33 11.12
C ALA A 78 5.24 -5.40 12.08
N LEU A 79 4.22 -6.12 11.60
CA LEU A 79 3.74 -7.34 12.21
C LEU A 79 4.34 -8.52 11.45
N GLU A 80 5.15 -9.33 12.13
CA GLU A 80 5.62 -10.59 11.57
C GLU A 80 4.60 -11.70 11.87
N VAL A 81 4.43 -12.59 10.90
CA VAL A 81 3.60 -13.78 11.00
C VAL A 81 4.46 -15.00 10.69
N THR A 82 4.55 -15.95 11.62
CA THR A 82 5.13 -17.26 11.36
C THR A 82 4.02 -18.30 11.21
N SER A 83 4.04 -18.99 10.07
CA SER A 83 3.09 -20.05 9.75
C SER A 83 3.81 -21.39 9.57
N ASN A 84 3.48 -22.40 10.37
CA ASN A 84 4.03 -23.75 10.25
C ASN A 84 2.87 -24.76 10.28
N ALA A 85 2.43 -25.17 9.08
CA ALA A 85 1.20 -25.96 8.90
C ALA A 85 0.04 -25.41 9.74
N SER A 86 -0.07 -24.08 9.79
CA SER A 86 -0.97 -23.31 10.66
C SER A 86 -1.71 -22.26 9.84
N MET A 87 -2.85 -21.78 10.35
CA MET A 87 -3.64 -20.73 9.74
C MET A 87 -4.50 -19.98 10.77
N SER A 88 -4.27 -18.68 10.89
CA SER A 88 -5.13 -17.74 11.61
C SER A 88 -4.95 -16.32 11.06
N LEU A 89 -5.93 -15.46 11.29
CA LEU A 89 -5.89 -14.05 10.93
C LEU A 89 -5.55 -13.21 12.16
N PHE A 90 -4.89 -12.07 11.96
CA PHE A 90 -4.74 -11.06 12.99
C PHE A 90 -5.47 -9.81 12.54
N ALA A 91 -6.55 -9.45 13.25
CA ALA A 91 -7.50 -8.46 12.78
C ALA A 91 -8.00 -7.56 13.91
N ARG A 92 -8.22 -6.29 13.57
CA ARG A 92 -8.95 -5.32 14.40
C ARG A 92 -10.19 -4.83 13.66
N PRO A 93 -11.27 -4.46 14.37
CA PRO A 93 -12.36 -3.74 13.73
C PRO A 93 -11.86 -2.39 13.22
N LEU A 94 -12.36 -1.98 12.06
CA LEU A 94 -12.03 -0.69 11.46
C LEU A 94 -13.30 -0.11 10.84
N ASP A 95 -13.64 1.12 11.21
CA ASP A 95 -14.73 1.86 10.60
C ASP A 95 -14.20 2.71 9.44
N VAL A 96 -14.42 2.24 8.21
CA VAL A 96 -13.95 2.89 6.98
C VAL A 96 -15.06 2.95 5.94
N ASN A 97 -15.27 4.15 5.39
CA ASN A 97 -16.15 4.31 4.22
C ASN A 97 -15.39 3.94 2.94
N LEU A 98 -15.55 2.69 2.51
CA LEU A 98 -14.92 2.16 1.30
C LEU A 98 -15.36 2.86 0.01
N ARG A 99 -16.53 3.52 -0.04
CA ARG A 99 -16.92 4.33 -1.21
C ARG A 99 -16.06 5.58 -1.34
N ALA A 100 -15.66 6.16 -0.21
CA ALA A 100 -14.82 7.35 -0.18
C ALA A 100 -13.31 7.02 -0.23
N THR A 101 -12.92 5.80 0.17
CA THR A 101 -11.52 5.35 0.16
C THR A 101 -11.47 3.91 -0.37
N PRO A 102 -11.61 3.72 -1.70
CA PRO A 102 -11.75 2.40 -2.31
C PRO A 102 -10.41 1.67 -2.52
N VAL A 103 -9.29 2.28 -2.17
CA VAL A 103 -7.95 1.74 -2.42
C VAL A 103 -7.27 1.40 -1.10
N LEU A 104 -6.82 0.14 -0.98
CA LEU A 104 -5.97 -0.33 0.12
C LEU A 104 -4.53 -0.45 -0.38
N CYS A 105 -3.64 0.35 0.21
CA CYS A 105 -2.20 0.23 -0.01
C CYS A 105 -1.58 -0.62 1.10
N TRP A 106 -0.87 -1.69 0.75
CA TRP A 106 -0.25 -2.62 1.69
C TRP A 106 1.14 -3.02 1.21
N ARG A 107 1.99 -3.42 2.15
CA ARG A 107 3.37 -3.86 1.89
C ARG A 107 3.68 -5.05 2.78
N TRP A 108 4.24 -6.10 2.19
CA TRP A 108 4.65 -7.30 2.89
C TRP A 108 6.04 -7.74 2.42
N ARG A 109 6.69 -8.57 3.22
CA ARG A 109 7.96 -9.25 2.94
C ARG A 109 7.81 -10.71 3.37
N ILE A 110 8.47 -11.61 2.67
CA ILE A 110 8.60 -13.03 3.07
C ILE A 110 10.09 -13.28 3.23
N ASP A 111 10.47 -13.81 4.38
CA ASP A 111 11.84 -14.25 4.62
C ASP A 111 12.08 -15.61 3.94
N ALA A 112 13.32 -15.85 3.53
CA ALA A 112 13.71 -17.12 2.92
C ALA A 112 13.59 -18.29 3.92
N PRO A 113 13.36 -19.53 3.45
CA PRO A 113 13.33 -20.73 4.30
C PRO A 113 14.62 -20.97 5.09
#